data_AF-A0AAX2A3S0-F1
#
_entry.id   AF-A0AAX2A3S0-F1
#
_cell.length_a   1.000
_cell.length_b   1.000
_cell.length_c   1.000
_cell.angle_alpha   90.00
_cell.angle_beta   90.00
_cell.angle_gamma   90.00
#
_symmetry.space_group_name_H-M   'P 1'
#
loop_
_entity.id
_entity.type
_entity.pdbx_description
1 polymer ?
#
loop_
_entity_poly.entity_id
_entity_poly.type
_entity_poly.pdbx_seq_one_letter_code
_entity_poly.pdbx_strand_id
1 'polypeptide(L)'
;MSKANYKESEVNLRNKKLTYERVLKMFEDSNGKYPSKNELDDAKFAYEAAQSSLEASKARVMQAEFNLKTDEQNLEKAYVRSSIDGIGLNRDVGMGQTLAATMSAPKLFTLAKDLRSMDLIVSIDEADVADIKKDLPVTFTVDAYVNRTFKGKIKQVRLNPINSNGVI
;
A
#
# COMPACT_ATOMS: atom_id res chain seq x y z
N MET A 1 -3.99 7.07 25.44
CA MET A 1 -3.24 6.38 26.51
C MET A 1 -1.74 6.38 26.24
N SER A 2 -1.24 5.87 25.10
CA SER A 2 0.21 5.79 24.83
C SER A 2 0.96 7.13 24.84
N LYS A 3 0.35 8.20 24.29
CA LYS A 3 0.93 9.57 24.33
C LYS A 3 1.01 10.16 25.75
N ALA A 4 0.06 9.80 26.63
CA ALA A 4 0.09 10.23 28.03
C ALA A 4 1.22 9.52 28.79
N ASN A 5 1.37 8.21 28.59
CA ASN A 5 2.48 7.44 29.16
C ASN A 5 3.85 7.94 28.67
N TYR A 6 3.97 8.31 27.39
CA TYR A 6 5.19 8.94 26.88
C TYR A 6 5.51 10.26 27.62
N LYS A 7 4.48 11.10 27.83
CA LYS A 7 4.67 12.37 28.52
C LYS A 7 5.08 12.18 29.98
N GLU A 8 4.51 11.20 30.65
CA GLU A 8 4.89 10.81 32.01
C GLU A 8 6.34 10.31 32.08
N SER A 9 6.74 9.40 31.18
CA SER A 9 8.14 8.93 31.09
C SER A 9 9.13 10.06 30.80
N GLU A 10 8.74 11.04 29.97
CA GLU A 10 9.57 12.21 29.65
C GLU A 10 9.81 13.09 30.89
N VAL A 11 8.75 13.36 31.67
CA VAL A 11 8.84 14.11 32.91
C VAL A 11 9.69 13.37 33.95
N ASN A 12 9.53 12.04 34.04
CA ASN A 12 10.31 11.20 34.94
C ASN A 12 11.81 11.23 34.58
N LEU A 13 12.15 11.05 33.29
CA LEU A 13 13.53 11.16 32.81
C LEU A 13 14.13 12.53 33.16
N ARG A 14 13.39 13.62 32.95
CA ARG A 14 13.86 14.96 33.28
C ARG A 14 14.16 15.10 34.78
N ASN A 15 13.29 14.57 35.64
CA ASN A 15 13.50 14.59 37.09
C ASN A 15 14.75 13.78 37.49
N LYS A 16 14.91 12.56 36.97
CA LYS A 16 16.07 11.69 37.27
C LYS A 16 17.37 12.27 36.73
N LYS A 17 17.35 12.88 35.54
CA LYS A 17 18.50 13.59 34.98
C LYS A 17 18.95 14.75 35.88
N LEU A 18 18.02 15.61 36.30
CA LEU A 18 18.34 16.73 37.19
C LEU A 18 18.87 16.26 38.56
N THR A 19 18.36 15.13 39.04
CA THR A 19 18.84 14.53 40.29
C THR A 19 20.26 14.01 40.13
N TYR A 20 20.54 13.25 39.07
CA TYR A 20 21.89 12.76 38.76
C TYR A 20 22.89 13.90 38.57
N GLU A 21 22.56 14.93 37.78
CA GLU A 21 23.43 16.09 37.56
C GLU A 21 23.73 16.85 38.86
N ARG A 22 22.76 16.93 39.77
CA ARG A 22 22.95 17.56 41.08
C ARG A 22 23.89 16.75 41.97
N VAL A 23 23.68 15.43 42.02
CA VAL A 23 24.51 14.49 42.80
C VAL A 23 25.95 14.46 42.25
N LEU A 24 26.11 14.49 40.93
CA LEU A 24 27.41 14.56 40.26
C LEU A 24 28.16 15.84 40.61
N LYS A 25 27.51 17.01 40.49
CA LYS A 25 28.12 18.30 40.88
C LYS A 25 28.55 18.32 42.35
N MET A 26 27.70 17.83 43.25
CA MET A 26 28.04 17.76 44.68
C MET A 26 29.24 16.84 44.93
N PHE A 27 29.32 15.72 44.21
CA PHE A 27 30.46 14.79 44.27
C PHE A 27 31.77 15.44 43.78
N GLU A 28 31.70 16.20 42.69
CA GLU A 28 32.85 16.93 42.13
C GLU A 28 33.29 18.08 43.06
N ASP A 29 32.35 18.90 43.53
CA ASP A 29 32.59 20.04 44.42
C ASP A 29 33.18 19.61 45.78
N SER A 30 32.82 18.42 46.25
CA SER A 30 33.34 17.85 47.50
C SER A 30 34.66 17.09 47.34
N ASN A 31 35.25 17.10 46.13
CA ASN A 31 36.48 16.38 45.81
C ASN A 31 36.33 14.85 46.03
N GLY A 32 35.16 14.30 45.73
CA GLY A 32 34.82 12.89 45.84
C GLY A 32 34.50 12.39 47.25
N LYS A 33 34.22 13.30 48.20
CA LYS A 33 33.94 12.97 49.61
C LYS A 33 32.44 12.86 49.92
N TYR A 34 31.59 13.56 49.16
CA TYR A 34 30.15 13.63 49.40
C TYR A 34 29.38 13.93 48.12
N PRO A 35 28.34 13.17 47.74
CA PRO A 35 27.83 11.95 48.37
C PRO A 35 28.75 10.74 48.19
N SER A 36 28.37 9.58 48.72
CA SER A 36 29.14 8.34 48.53
C SER A 36 29.11 7.88 47.06
N LYS A 37 30.11 7.09 46.64
CA LYS A 37 30.11 6.49 45.28
C LYS A 37 28.84 5.67 45.02
N ASN A 38 28.35 4.94 46.02
CA ASN A 38 27.13 4.14 45.89
C ASN A 38 25.92 5.03 45.57
N GLU A 39 25.76 6.16 46.26
CA GLU A 39 24.65 7.10 45.98
C GLU A 39 24.75 7.74 44.59
N LEU A 40 25.98 8.02 44.11
CA LEU A 40 26.20 8.50 42.74
C LEU A 40 25.81 7.43 41.71
N ASP A 41 26.23 6.19 41.92
CA ASP A 41 25.91 5.06 41.05
C ASP A 41 24.40 4.77 41.04
N ASP A 42 23.72 4.82 42.19
CA ASP A 42 22.27 4.68 42.30
C ASP A 42 21.54 5.77 41.50
N ALA A 43 21.98 7.03 41.61
CA ALA A 43 21.42 8.14 40.84
C ALA A 43 21.64 7.95 39.33
N LYS A 44 22.82 7.44 38.94
CA LYS A 44 23.15 7.13 37.54
C LYS A 44 22.27 6.01 36.99
N PHE A 45 22.16 4.88 37.70
CA PHE A 45 21.31 3.77 37.27
C PHE A 45 19.83 4.15 37.22
N ALA A 46 19.37 4.99 38.15
CA ALA A 46 18.00 5.52 38.10
C ALA A 46 17.75 6.41 36.87
N TYR A 47 18.74 7.19 36.44
CA TYR A 47 18.68 7.97 35.20
C TYR A 47 18.67 7.06 33.96
N GLU A 48 19.57 6.08 33.87
CA GLU A 48 19.64 5.12 32.75
C GLU A 48 18.36 4.28 32.63
N ALA A 49 17.78 3.87 33.76
CA ALA A 49 16.50 3.17 33.80
C ALA A 49 15.34 4.05 33.29
N ALA A 50 15.31 5.33 33.68
CA ALA A 50 14.31 6.27 33.19
C ALA A 50 14.47 6.54 31.68
N GLN A 51 15.71 6.56 31.17
CA GLN A 51 15.99 6.70 29.74
C GLN A 51 15.44 5.51 28.96
N SER A 52 15.73 4.30 29.42
CA SER A 52 15.23 3.06 28.83
C SER A 52 13.69 3.00 28.84
N SER A 53 13.07 3.47 29.91
CA SER A 53 11.61 3.57 30.03
C SER A 53 11.01 4.55 29.01
N LEU A 54 11.65 5.71 28.78
CA LEU A 54 11.22 6.66 27.75
C LEU A 54 11.30 6.06 26.34
N GLU A 55 12.39 5.36 26.03
CA GLU A 55 12.56 4.68 24.74
C GLU A 55 11.48 3.61 24.52
N ALA A 56 11.17 2.81 25.56
CA ALA A 56 10.09 1.84 25.51
C ALA A 56 8.72 2.50 25.28
N SER A 57 8.43 3.60 25.99
CA SER A 57 7.19 4.37 25.78
C SER A 57 7.12 4.98 24.37
N LYS A 58 8.23 5.46 23.82
CA LYS A 58 8.32 5.96 22.44
C LYS A 58 8.02 4.87 21.42
N ALA A 59 8.59 3.67 21.61
CA ALA A 59 8.31 2.52 20.76
C ALA A 59 6.83 2.13 20.78
N ARG A 60 6.17 2.17 21.95
CA ARG A 60 4.72 1.91 22.06
C ARG A 60 3.87 2.96 21.35
N VAL A 61 4.26 4.23 21.38
CA VAL A 61 3.57 5.28 20.61
C VAL A 61 3.70 5.00 19.11
N MET A 62 4.91 4.71 18.64
CA MET A 62 5.15 4.38 17.24
C MET A 62 4.35 3.16 16.78
N GLN A 63 4.29 2.10 17.59
CA GLN A 63 3.45 0.93 17.31
C GLN A 63 1.97 1.29 17.20
N ALA A 64 1.46 2.13 18.09
CA ALA A 64 0.06 2.57 18.04
C ALA A 64 -0.23 3.41 16.80
N GLU A 65 0.71 4.25 16.36
CA GLU A 65 0.60 5.03 15.13
C GLU A 65 0.61 4.15 13.88
N PHE A 66 1.45 3.10 13.84
CA PHE A 66 1.42 2.12 12.75
C PHE A 66 0.11 1.32 12.69
N ASN A 67 -0.43 0.94 13.84
CA ASN A 67 -1.72 0.26 13.90
C ASN A 67 -2.83 1.18 13.36
N LEU A 68 -2.85 2.45 13.80
CA LEU A 68 -3.79 3.44 13.29
C LEU A 68 -3.70 3.57 11.76
N LYS A 69 -2.49 3.71 11.22
CA LYS A 69 -2.28 3.79 9.76
C LYS A 69 -2.77 2.54 9.03
N THR A 70 -2.58 1.37 9.62
CA THR A 70 -3.06 0.10 9.05
C THR A 70 -4.58 0.05 9.06
N ASP A 71 -5.22 0.50 10.14
CA ASP A 71 -6.67 0.56 10.26
C ASP A 71 -7.27 1.59 9.27
N GLU A 72 -6.63 2.73 9.08
CA GLU A 72 -6.99 3.72 8.06
C GLU A 72 -6.92 3.14 6.64
N GLN A 73 -5.85 2.39 6.32
CA GLN A 73 -5.73 1.69 5.04
C GLN A 73 -6.80 0.61 4.85
N ASN A 74 -7.17 -0.11 5.91
CA ASN A 74 -8.26 -1.09 5.86
C ASN A 74 -9.61 -0.41 5.63
N LEU A 75 -9.84 0.75 6.25
CA LEU A 75 -11.02 1.57 5.99
C LEU A 75 -11.06 2.08 4.55
N GLU A 76 -9.92 2.53 4.00
CA GLU A 76 -9.85 2.94 2.60
C GLU A 76 -10.19 1.79 1.65
N LYS A 77 -9.69 0.58 1.93
CA LYS A 77 -10.02 -0.63 1.16
C LYS A 77 -11.51 -1.03 1.24
N ALA A 78 -12.25 -0.53 2.24
CA ALA A 78 -13.70 -0.74 2.31
C ALA A 78 -14.46 0.05 1.22
N TYR A 79 -13.84 1.09 0.65
CA TYR A 79 -14.38 1.86 -0.46
C TYR A 79 -13.70 1.46 -1.77
N VAL A 80 -14.43 0.77 -2.63
CA VAL A 80 -13.94 0.44 -3.97
C VAL A 80 -14.07 1.66 -4.88
N ARG A 81 -12.95 2.25 -5.30
CA ARG A 81 -12.87 3.39 -6.22
C ARG A 81 -12.22 2.97 -7.54
N SER A 82 -12.64 3.61 -8.63
CA SER A 82 -11.96 3.41 -9.92
C SER A 82 -10.63 4.17 -9.94
N SER A 83 -9.57 3.50 -10.41
CA SER A 83 -8.27 4.14 -10.68
C SER A 83 -8.22 4.91 -12.00
N ILE A 84 -9.27 4.79 -12.84
CA ILE A 84 -9.37 5.45 -14.14
C ILE A 84 -10.72 6.14 -14.32
N ASP A 85 -10.70 7.29 -15.00
CA ASP A 85 -11.92 7.87 -15.54
C ASP A 85 -12.39 7.05 -16.74
N GLY A 86 -13.70 6.78 -16.80
CA GLY A 86 -14.28 5.94 -17.83
C GLY A 86 -15.78 5.76 -17.66
N ILE A 87 -16.34 4.87 -18.46
CA ILE A 87 -17.77 4.55 -18.50
C ILE A 87 -17.98 3.16 -17.89
N GLY A 88 -18.96 3.03 -16.99
CA GLY A 88 -19.41 1.75 -16.43
C GLY A 88 -20.08 0.89 -17.49
N LEU A 89 -19.46 -0.24 -17.83
CA LEU A 89 -20.00 -1.21 -18.79
C LEU A 89 -20.93 -2.21 -18.12
N ASN A 90 -20.50 -2.75 -16.98
CA ASN A 90 -21.30 -3.74 -16.25
C ASN A 90 -21.08 -3.63 -14.74
N ARG A 91 -22.11 -4.01 -13.99
CA ARG A 91 -22.08 -4.19 -12.53
C ARG A 91 -22.41 -5.65 -12.23
N ASP A 92 -21.41 -6.40 -11.80
CA ASP A 92 -21.52 -7.86 -11.59
C ASP A 92 -22.06 -8.23 -10.19
N VAL A 93 -22.30 -7.23 -9.32
CA VAL A 93 -22.74 -7.45 -7.93
C VAL A 93 -24.01 -6.68 -7.58
N GLY A 94 -24.89 -7.34 -6.81
CA GLY A 94 -26.10 -6.75 -6.25
C GLY A 94 -25.85 -6.07 -4.91
N MET A 95 -26.65 -5.04 -4.59
CA MET A 95 -26.64 -4.47 -3.23
C MET A 95 -27.08 -5.54 -2.23
N GLY A 96 -26.34 -5.68 -1.12
CA GLY A 96 -26.62 -6.68 -0.09
C GLY A 96 -26.08 -8.08 -0.36
N GLN A 97 -25.42 -8.31 -1.50
CA GLN A 97 -24.76 -9.59 -1.79
C GLN A 97 -23.46 -9.73 -0.98
N THR A 98 -23.29 -10.85 -0.28
CA THR A 98 -22.04 -11.17 0.42
C THR A 98 -20.97 -11.61 -0.57
N LEU A 99 -19.79 -11.00 -0.45
CA LEU A 99 -18.63 -11.32 -1.28
C LEU A 99 -17.58 -12.04 -0.43
N ALA A 100 -17.20 -13.25 -0.84
CA ALA A 100 -16.09 -13.98 -0.23
C ALA A 100 -14.78 -13.59 -0.91
N ALA A 101 -14.19 -12.47 -0.49
CA ALA A 101 -12.94 -11.95 -1.06
C ALA A 101 -11.67 -12.70 -0.58
N THR A 102 -11.80 -13.74 0.24
CA THR A 102 -10.67 -14.46 0.86
C THR A 102 -10.01 -15.47 -0.09
N MET A 103 -10.73 -16.04 -1.06
CA MET A 103 -10.17 -17.04 -2.00
C MET A 103 -9.98 -16.50 -3.43
N SER A 104 -10.78 -15.52 -3.84
CA SER A 104 -10.62 -14.85 -5.15
C SER A 104 -11.14 -13.42 -5.04
N ALA A 105 -10.53 -12.48 -5.76
CA ALA A 105 -11.04 -11.12 -5.85
C ALA A 105 -12.16 -11.08 -6.90
N PRO A 106 -13.45 -10.97 -6.50
CA PRO A 106 -14.54 -10.90 -7.46
C PRO A 106 -14.46 -9.61 -8.28
N LYS A 107 -14.76 -9.70 -9.57
CA LYS A 107 -14.96 -8.51 -10.40
C LYS A 107 -16.29 -7.87 -9.97
N LEU A 108 -16.24 -6.60 -9.56
CA LEU A 108 -17.42 -5.87 -9.10
C LEU A 108 -18.01 -5.00 -10.21
N PHE A 109 -17.12 -4.35 -10.96
CA PHE A 109 -17.45 -3.44 -12.04
C PHE A 109 -16.50 -3.65 -13.19
N THR A 110 -17.02 -3.58 -14.41
CA THR A 110 -16.22 -3.49 -15.63
C THR A 110 -16.32 -2.07 -16.17
N LEU A 111 -15.17 -1.42 -16.34
CA LEU A 111 -15.06 -0.03 -16.80
C LEU A 111 -14.32 0.02 -18.14
N ALA A 112 -14.79 0.87 -19.05
CA ALA A 112 -14.08 1.23 -20.27
C ALA A 112 -13.59 2.67 -20.20
N LYS A 113 -12.30 2.89 -20.47
CA LYS A 113 -11.70 4.25 -20.50
C LYS A 113 -12.27 5.09 -21.65
N ASP A 114 -12.33 4.51 -22.85
CA ASP A 114 -12.86 5.17 -24.04
C ASP A 114 -13.41 4.12 -25.01
N LEU A 115 -14.65 4.29 -25.47
CA LEU A 115 -15.29 3.43 -26.46
C LEU A 115 -15.12 3.93 -27.89
N ARG A 116 -14.51 5.11 -28.10
CA ARG A 116 -14.23 5.67 -29.43
C ARG A 116 -13.07 4.97 -30.13
N SER A 117 -12.18 4.35 -29.36
CA SER A 117 -11.02 3.59 -29.85
C SER A 117 -11.15 2.14 -29.40
N MET A 118 -11.57 1.27 -30.30
CA MET A 118 -11.71 -0.17 -30.04
C MET A 118 -10.60 -0.94 -30.73
N ASP A 119 -9.99 -1.88 -30.00
CA ASP A 119 -9.08 -2.87 -30.57
C ASP A 119 -9.93 -4.05 -31.08
N LEU A 120 -9.84 -4.36 -32.38
CA LEU A 120 -10.45 -5.55 -32.96
C LEU A 120 -9.45 -6.71 -32.91
N ILE A 121 -9.86 -7.84 -32.34
CA ILE A 121 -9.09 -9.08 -32.34
C ILE A 121 -9.72 -10.00 -33.38
N VAL A 122 -8.93 -10.38 -34.38
CA VAL A 122 -9.33 -11.29 -35.44
C VAL A 122 -8.44 -12.52 -35.37
N SER A 123 -9.05 -13.71 -35.37
CA SER A 123 -8.34 -14.96 -35.51
C SER A 123 -8.08 -15.22 -36.98
N ILE A 124 -6.84 -15.60 -37.32
CA ILE A 124 -6.45 -16.01 -38.66
C ILE A 124 -5.83 -17.40 -38.60
N ASP A 125 -5.93 -18.14 -39.69
CA ASP A 125 -5.22 -19.39 -39.90
C ASP A 125 -3.70 -19.18 -39.84
N GLU A 126 -2.97 -20.13 -39.27
CA GLU A 126 -1.52 -20.13 -39.22
C GLU A 126 -0.91 -20.12 -40.62
N ALA A 127 -1.56 -20.76 -41.59
CA ALA A 127 -1.11 -20.75 -42.98
C ALA A 127 -1.03 -19.34 -43.59
N ASP A 128 -1.90 -18.42 -43.15
CA ASP A 128 -2.05 -17.07 -43.70
C ASP A 128 -1.29 -16.00 -42.88
N VAL A 129 -0.67 -16.37 -41.74
CA VAL A 129 0.02 -15.40 -40.87
C VAL A 129 1.31 -14.85 -41.48
N ALA A 130 1.91 -15.57 -42.44
CA ALA A 130 3.23 -15.26 -43.01
C ALA A 130 3.29 -13.86 -43.66
N ASP A 131 2.18 -13.40 -44.25
CA ASP A 131 2.10 -12.11 -44.94
C ASP A 131 1.65 -10.95 -44.04
N ILE A 132 1.33 -11.23 -42.77
CA ILE A 132 0.80 -10.23 -41.84
C ILE A 132 1.93 -9.52 -41.09
N LYS A 133 1.99 -8.20 -41.26
CA LYS A 133 2.98 -7.33 -40.62
C LYS A 133 2.31 -6.21 -39.82
N LYS A 134 3.04 -5.72 -38.82
CA LYS A 134 2.66 -4.52 -38.08
C LYS A 134 2.48 -3.34 -39.04
N ASP A 135 1.51 -2.48 -38.74
CA ASP A 135 1.14 -1.27 -39.49
C ASP A 135 0.51 -1.50 -40.88
N LEU A 136 0.24 -2.76 -41.25
CA LEU A 136 -0.50 -3.08 -42.47
C LEU A 136 -1.90 -2.45 -42.42
N PRO A 137 -2.34 -1.70 -43.44
CA PRO A 137 -3.67 -1.13 -43.50
C PRO A 137 -4.69 -2.25 -43.74
N VAL A 138 -5.78 -2.23 -42.98
CA VAL A 138 -6.86 -3.22 -43.08
C VAL A 138 -8.21 -2.51 -43.14
N THR A 139 -9.18 -3.19 -43.73
CA THR A 139 -10.57 -2.74 -43.75
C THR A 139 -11.48 -3.81 -43.17
N PHE A 140 -12.45 -3.41 -42.36
CA PHE A 140 -13.44 -4.33 -41.80
C PHE A 140 -14.85 -3.72 -41.88
N THR A 141 -15.85 -4.58 -41.84
CA THR A 141 -17.27 -4.22 -41.73
C THR A 141 -17.82 -4.83 -40.45
N VAL A 142 -18.92 -4.28 -39.95
CA VAL A 142 -19.62 -4.81 -38.78
C VAL A 142 -21.10 -4.94 -39.12
N ASP A 143 -21.74 -5.98 -38.62
CA ASP A 143 -23.15 -6.28 -38.95
C ASP A 143 -24.10 -5.15 -38.56
N ALA A 144 -23.77 -4.40 -37.51
CA ALA A 144 -24.53 -3.23 -37.09
C ALA A 144 -24.52 -2.07 -38.11
N TYR A 145 -23.55 -2.03 -39.04
CA TYR A 145 -23.37 -0.97 -40.03
C TYR A 145 -22.98 -1.53 -41.40
N VAL A 146 -23.89 -2.27 -42.04
CA VAL A 146 -23.69 -2.99 -43.31
C VAL A 146 -23.12 -2.12 -44.45
N ASN A 147 -23.49 -0.83 -44.50
CA ASN A 147 -23.04 0.10 -45.57
C ASN A 147 -21.78 0.90 -45.20
N ARG A 148 -21.07 0.55 -44.12
CA ARG A 148 -19.90 1.30 -43.66
C ARG A 148 -18.67 0.41 -43.55
N THR A 149 -17.65 0.74 -44.34
CA THR A 149 -16.32 0.14 -44.20
C THR A 149 -15.47 0.98 -43.24
N PHE A 150 -14.89 0.32 -42.25
CA PHE A 150 -13.96 0.92 -41.29
C PHE A 150 -12.53 0.63 -41.73
N LYS A 151 -11.64 1.62 -41.57
CA LYS A 151 -10.21 1.49 -41.86
C LYS A 151 -9.45 1.38 -40.55
N GLY A 152 -8.50 0.44 -40.49
CA GLY A 152 -7.63 0.22 -39.34
C GLY A 152 -6.20 -0.09 -39.76
N LYS A 153 -5.33 -0.28 -38.77
CA LYS A 153 -3.96 -0.77 -38.96
C LYS A 153 -3.68 -1.91 -38.00
N ILE A 154 -2.85 -2.86 -38.42
CA ILE A 154 -2.43 -3.97 -37.56
C ILE A 154 -1.50 -3.45 -36.47
N LYS A 155 -1.98 -3.41 -35.24
CA LYS A 155 -1.22 -2.94 -34.08
C LYS A 155 -0.16 -3.95 -33.63
N GLN A 156 -0.52 -5.23 -33.64
CA GLN A 156 0.31 -6.33 -33.17
C GLN A 156 -0.18 -7.67 -33.72
N VAL A 157 0.77 -8.54 -34.08
CA VAL A 157 0.51 -9.96 -34.33
C VAL A 157 0.91 -10.74 -33.07
N ARG A 158 -0.01 -11.52 -32.52
CA ARG A 158 0.26 -12.37 -31.35
C ARG A 158 0.77 -13.72 -31.83
N LEU A 159 1.96 -14.09 -31.40
CA LEU A 159 2.61 -15.35 -31.80
C LEU A 159 2.21 -16.55 -30.92
N ASN A 160 1.40 -16.34 -29.89
CA ASN A 160 0.87 -17.43 -29.07
C ASN A 160 -0.41 -17.95 -29.73
N PRO A 161 -0.44 -19.21 -30.21
CA PRO A 161 -1.63 -19.78 -30.82
C PRO A 161 -2.74 -19.92 -29.78
N ILE A 162 -3.96 -19.58 -30.17
CA ILE A 162 -5.17 -19.86 -29.39
C ILE A 162 -5.84 -21.09 -29.99
N ASN A 163 -5.64 -22.25 -29.36
CA ASN A 163 -6.28 -23.50 -29.79
C ASN A 163 -7.78 -23.41 -29.52
N SER A 164 -8.58 -23.25 -30.57
CA SER A 164 -10.03 -23.42 -30.50
C SER A 164 -10.39 -24.71 -31.25
N ASN A 165 -10.86 -25.71 -30.50
CA ASN A 165 -11.40 -26.98 -31.00
C ASN A 165 -10.42 -27.97 -31.67
N GLY A 166 -9.23 -28.16 -31.10
CA GLY A 166 -8.52 -29.44 -31.27
C GLY A 166 -8.05 -29.78 -32.68
N VAL A 167 -7.69 -28.77 -33.47
CA VAL A 167 -6.84 -28.94 -34.64
C VAL A 167 -5.76 -27.87 -34.58
N ILE A 168 -4.52 -28.34 -34.61
CA ILE A 168 -3.32 -27.57 -34.94
C ILE A 168 -3.36 -27.22 -36.41
#